data_AF-A0A0V0VHF8-F1
#
_entry.id   AF-A0A0V0VHF8-F1
#
_cell.length_a   1.000
_cell.length_b   1.000
_cell.length_c   1.000
_cell.angle_alpha   90.00
_cell.angle_beta   90.00
_cell.angle_gamma   90.00
#
_symmetry.space_group_name_H-M   'P 1'
#
loop_
_entity.id
_entity.type
_entity.pdbx_description
1 polymer ?
#
loop_
_entity_poly.entity_id
_entity_poly.type
_entity_poly.pdbx_seq_one_letter_code
_entity_poly.pdbx_strand_id
1 'polypeptide(L)'
;LQVLSLDVRSNQTTGVGVFEPDGYCPNVPKPTSRKTTSKSEELDYAKILNSVLPQEIRVLAWAPVERTFNARYNCTSRQYKYFFPKGALNLKLMEQASKRLIGEHDFRNFCKIDMSKNEIQSCVRTVFDVQFTKVNAGGLNSRTLCCFTIVANAFLWHQIRCIMSVLFAIGEGKEQPDVNKFSRLLVHLLVHCIQYSSYILLR
;
A
#
# COMPACT_ATOMS: atom_id res chain seq x y z
N LEU A 1 -5.45 -0.72 -0.48
CA LEU A 1 -5.53 -1.28 0.89
C LEU A 1 -4.53 -0.57 1.78
N GLN A 2 -5.05 0.15 2.76
CA GLN A 2 -4.28 0.72 3.86
C GLN A 2 -4.70 0.01 5.14
N VAL A 3 -3.78 -0.08 6.11
CA VAL A 3 -4.04 -0.68 7.42
C VAL A 3 -3.88 0.41 8.47
N LEU A 4 -4.81 0.45 9.41
CA LEU A 4 -4.85 1.39 10.52
C LEU A 4 -5.18 0.63 11.81
N SER A 5 -4.61 1.08 12.92
CA SER A 5 -4.91 0.60 14.27
C SER A 5 -5.80 1.62 14.99
N LEU A 6 -6.88 1.16 15.62
CA LEU A 6 -7.85 2.00 16.33
C LEU A 6 -8.16 1.38 17.69
N ASP A 7 -8.33 2.24 18.68
CA ASP A 7 -8.94 1.86 19.96
C ASP A 7 -10.45 2.01 19.84
N VAL A 8 -11.18 0.93 20.13
CA VAL A 8 -12.64 0.84 19.98
C VAL A 8 -13.27 0.24 21.23
N ARG A 9 -14.57 0.50 21.43
CA ARG A 9 -15.34 -0.16 22.49
C ARG A 9 -15.61 -1.62 22.09
N SER A 10 -15.48 -2.54 23.03
CA SER A 10 -15.66 -3.98 22.83
C SER A 10 -16.75 -4.55 23.74
N ASN A 11 -17.49 -5.55 23.25
CA ASN A 11 -18.39 -6.38 24.06
C ASN A 11 -17.64 -7.49 24.83
N GLN A 12 -16.36 -7.70 24.53
CA GLN A 12 -15.51 -8.67 25.21
C GLN A 12 -14.88 -8.04 26.45
N THR A 13 -14.77 -8.83 27.51
CA THR A 13 -14.08 -8.42 28.75
C THR A 13 -12.66 -8.99 28.85
N THR A 14 -12.30 -9.91 27.97
CA THR A 14 -11.01 -10.61 27.93
C THR A 14 -10.66 -10.98 26.50
N GLY A 15 -9.38 -11.03 26.15
CA GLY A 15 -8.91 -11.45 24.83
C GLY A 15 -7.77 -10.56 24.33
N VAL A 16 -7.24 -10.90 23.15
CA VAL A 16 -6.18 -10.12 22.50
C VAL A 16 -6.66 -8.68 22.29
N GLY A 17 -5.85 -7.70 22.71
CA GLY A 17 -6.15 -6.28 22.51
C GLY A 17 -7.26 -5.71 23.41
N VAL A 18 -7.88 -6.51 24.28
CA VAL A 18 -8.84 -5.99 25.27
C VAL A 18 -8.07 -5.43 26.46
N PHE A 19 -8.25 -4.15 26.75
CA PHE A 19 -7.62 -3.48 27.88
C PHE A 19 -8.60 -2.53 28.59
N GLU A 20 -8.34 -2.27 29.86
CA GLU A 20 -9.04 -1.22 30.60
C GLU A 20 -8.25 0.09 30.44
N PRO A 21 -8.91 1.22 30.11
CA PRO A 21 -8.25 2.51 30.01
C PRO A 21 -7.64 2.95 31.34
N ASP A 22 -6.50 3.64 31.28
CA ASP A 22 -5.82 4.16 32.46
C ASP A 22 -6.73 5.16 33.20
N GLY A 23 -6.94 4.95 34.51
CA GLY A 23 -7.85 5.76 35.34
C GLY A 23 -9.31 5.29 35.33
N TYR A 24 -9.63 4.14 34.75
CA TYR A 24 -10.95 3.53 34.86
C TYR A 24 -11.18 2.99 36.29
N CYS A 25 -12.02 3.68 37.07
CA CYS A 25 -12.48 3.19 38.38
C CYS A 25 -13.87 2.54 38.21
N PRO A 26 -14.02 1.22 38.38
CA PRO A 26 -15.30 0.54 38.27
C PRO A 26 -16.15 0.77 39.54
N ASN A 27 -16.53 2.02 39.83
CA ASN A 27 -17.35 2.37 40.99
C ASN A 27 -18.86 2.38 40.65
N VAL A 28 -19.33 1.38 39.94
CA VAL A 28 -20.76 1.06 39.86
C VAL A 28 -20.90 -0.46 39.96
N PRO A 29 -21.65 -0.99 40.94
CA PRO A 29 -22.03 -2.39 40.93
C PRO A 29 -22.72 -2.65 39.59
N LYS A 30 -22.13 -3.49 38.72
CA LYS A 30 -22.83 -3.95 37.53
C LYS A 30 -24.16 -4.55 38.02
N PRO A 31 -25.34 -4.06 37.58
CA PRO A 31 -26.61 -4.65 38.00
C PRO A 31 -26.49 -6.14 37.74
N THR A 32 -26.70 -6.90 38.82
CA THR A 32 -26.66 -8.37 38.94
C THR A 32 -26.52 -9.05 37.60
N SER A 33 -25.35 -9.66 37.38
CA SER A 33 -25.00 -10.46 36.20
C SER A 33 -26.22 -11.20 35.68
N ARG A 34 -26.82 -10.67 34.61
CA ARG A 34 -27.68 -11.50 33.77
C ARG A 34 -26.74 -12.58 33.25
N LYS A 35 -26.86 -13.79 33.79
CA LYS A 35 -26.23 -15.00 33.25
C LYS A 35 -26.82 -15.22 31.85
N THR A 36 -26.33 -14.48 30.87
CA THR A 36 -26.47 -14.83 29.46
C THR A 36 -25.31 -15.75 29.14
N THR A 37 -25.59 -17.05 29.21
CA THR A 37 -24.75 -18.19 28.83
C THR A 37 -24.52 -18.28 27.32
N SER A 38 -24.21 -17.16 26.68
CA SER A 38 -23.80 -17.11 25.28
C SER A 38 -22.60 -16.19 25.20
N LYS A 39 -21.46 -16.67 24.68
CA LYS A 39 -20.37 -15.80 24.22
C LYS A 39 -21.02 -14.63 23.48
N SER A 40 -20.96 -13.42 24.03
CA SER A 40 -21.45 -12.24 23.31
C SER A 40 -20.61 -12.16 22.04
N GLU A 41 -21.25 -12.20 20.89
CA GLU A 41 -20.55 -11.90 19.64
C GLU A 41 -20.01 -10.48 19.72
N GLU A 42 -18.79 -10.30 19.22
CA GLU A 42 -18.19 -8.97 19.16
C GLU A 42 -18.96 -8.06 18.19
N LEU A 43 -18.83 -6.75 18.37
CA LEU A 43 -19.42 -5.76 17.47
C LEU A 43 -18.93 -5.93 16.02
N ASP A 44 -19.85 -5.77 15.07
CA ASP A 44 -19.50 -5.71 13.65
C ASP A 44 -18.95 -4.31 13.30
N TYR A 45 -17.68 -4.09 13.64
CA TYR A 45 -17.02 -2.81 13.41
C TYR A 45 -17.01 -2.40 11.93
N ALA A 46 -16.91 -3.36 11.01
CA ALA A 46 -16.90 -3.07 9.58
C ALA A 46 -18.24 -2.46 9.17
N LYS A 47 -19.36 -3.06 9.56
CA LYS A 47 -20.70 -2.51 9.28
C LYS A 47 -20.92 -1.15 9.93
N ILE A 48 -20.54 -0.98 11.19
CA ILE A 48 -20.71 0.27 11.93
C ILE A 48 -19.92 1.40 11.25
N LEU A 49 -18.62 1.19 10.98
CA LEU A 49 -17.77 2.20 10.35
C LEU A 49 -18.25 2.52 8.93
N ASN A 50 -18.60 1.51 8.13
CA ASN A 50 -19.11 1.72 6.77
C ASN A 50 -20.44 2.46 6.71
N SER A 51 -21.21 2.55 7.81
CA SER A 51 -22.46 3.33 7.85
C SER A 51 -22.24 4.85 7.96
N VAL A 52 -21.05 5.27 8.40
CA VAL A 52 -20.71 6.69 8.59
C VAL A 52 -19.60 7.18 7.65
N LEU A 53 -18.90 6.26 6.99
CA LEU A 53 -17.86 6.60 6.02
C LEU A 53 -18.46 7.03 4.67
N PRO A 54 -17.79 7.94 3.93
CA PRO A 54 -18.14 8.25 2.54
C PRO A 54 -18.13 6.99 1.65
N GLN A 55 -18.86 7.03 0.54
CA GLN A 55 -18.99 5.88 -0.37
C GLN A 55 -17.66 5.40 -0.96
N GLU A 56 -16.68 6.31 -1.04
CA GLU A 56 -15.34 6.08 -1.57
C GLU A 56 -14.42 5.34 -0.57
N ILE A 57 -14.81 5.23 0.70
CA ILE A 57 -14.00 4.62 1.76
C ILE A 57 -14.78 3.45 2.36
N ARG A 58 -14.13 2.29 2.46
CA ARG A 58 -14.74 1.11 3.07
C ARG A 58 -13.75 0.34 3.94
N VAL A 59 -14.20 -0.01 5.14
CA VAL A 59 -13.56 -1.02 5.99
C VAL A 59 -13.96 -2.39 5.46
N LEU A 60 -12.97 -3.15 5.02
CA LEU A 60 -13.18 -4.49 4.45
C LEU A 60 -13.17 -5.60 5.49
N ALA A 61 -12.35 -5.44 6.54
CA ALA A 61 -12.16 -6.41 7.60
C ALA A 61 -11.56 -5.73 8.82
N TRP A 62 -11.65 -6.39 9.96
CA TRP A 62 -10.99 -6.01 11.20
C TRP A 62 -10.46 -7.27 11.90
N ALA A 63 -9.46 -7.11 12.75
CA ALA A 63 -8.95 -8.15 13.63
C ALA A 63 -8.45 -7.51 14.94
N PRO A 64 -8.62 -8.18 16.10
CA PRO A 64 -8.01 -7.72 17.34
C PRO A 64 -6.48 -7.85 17.24
N VAL A 65 -5.77 -6.89 17.82
CA VAL A 65 -4.30 -6.82 17.82
C VAL A 65 -3.79 -6.47 19.22
N GLU A 66 -2.55 -6.83 19.52
CA GLU A 66 -1.89 -6.43 20.77
C GLU A 66 -1.82 -4.90 20.92
N ARG A 67 -1.87 -4.39 22.16
CA ARG A 67 -1.82 -2.93 22.43
C ARG A 67 -0.56 -2.25 21.90
N THR A 68 0.53 -3.01 21.78
CA THR A 68 1.81 -2.52 21.25
C THR A 68 1.89 -2.55 19.71
N PHE A 69 0.86 -3.08 19.03
CA PHE A 69 0.83 -3.16 17.59
C PHE A 69 0.75 -1.77 16.95
N ASN A 70 1.57 -1.57 15.94
CA ASN A 70 1.58 -0.40 15.09
C ASN A 70 1.56 -0.80 13.62
N ALA A 71 0.49 -0.45 12.91
CA ALA A 71 0.30 -0.80 11.51
C ALA A 71 1.44 -0.33 10.59
N ARG A 72 2.16 0.73 10.95
CA ARG A 72 3.29 1.25 10.17
C ARG A 72 4.60 0.53 10.50
N TYR A 73 4.93 0.38 11.78
CA TYR A 73 6.22 -0.12 12.22
C TYR A 73 6.30 -1.64 12.25
N ASN A 74 5.19 -2.35 12.51
CA ASN A 74 5.15 -3.81 12.43
C ASN A 74 4.94 -4.34 11.00
N CYS A 75 4.76 -3.46 10.01
CA CYS A 75 4.61 -3.84 8.61
C CYS A 75 5.95 -4.33 8.03
N THR A 76 6.03 -5.60 7.66
CA THR A 76 7.23 -6.26 7.12
C THR A 76 7.45 -6.00 5.62
N SER A 77 6.37 -5.85 4.86
CA SER A 77 6.44 -5.54 3.43
C SER A 77 5.21 -4.78 2.94
N ARG A 78 5.38 -4.06 1.84
CA ARG A 78 4.31 -3.36 1.11
C ARG A 78 4.30 -3.84 -0.33
N GLN A 79 3.11 -3.94 -0.90
CA GLN A 79 2.90 -4.30 -2.30
C GLN A 79 2.19 -3.17 -3.03
N TYR A 80 2.72 -2.78 -4.20
CA TYR A 80 2.07 -1.87 -5.13
C TYR A 80 1.72 -2.59 -6.41
N LYS A 81 0.58 -2.22 -7.00
CA LYS A 81 0.13 -2.64 -8.33
C LYS A 81 -0.06 -1.40 -9.19
N TYR A 82 0.61 -1.36 -10.34
CA TYR A 82 0.53 -0.28 -11.30
C TYR A 82 -0.12 -0.80 -12.59
N PHE A 83 -1.33 -0.34 -12.86
CA PHE A 83 -2.10 -0.74 -14.05
C PHE A 83 -1.83 0.21 -15.20
N PHE A 84 -1.59 -0.32 -16.40
CA PHE A 84 -1.30 0.48 -17.58
C PHE A 84 -1.75 -0.23 -18.86
N PRO A 85 -2.19 0.51 -19.90
CA PRO A 85 -2.48 -0.10 -21.20
C PRO A 85 -1.17 -0.57 -21.84
N LYS A 86 -1.15 -1.79 -22.40
CA LYS A 86 0.04 -2.36 -23.04
C LYS A 86 0.55 -1.50 -24.20
N GLY A 87 -0.35 -1.08 -25.08
CA GLY A 87 0.02 -0.35 -26.30
C GLY A 87 1.13 -1.07 -27.10
N ALA A 88 2.13 -0.31 -27.53
CA ALA A 88 3.31 -0.81 -28.24
C ALA A 88 4.49 -1.18 -27.31
N LEU A 89 4.29 -1.21 -25.99
CA LEU A 89 5.38 -1.44 -25.03
C LEU A 89 5.93 -2.87 -25.14
N ASN A 90 7.26 -2.97 -25.19
CA ASN A 90 7.98 -4.24 -25.10
C ASN A 90 8.04 -4.74 -23.65
N LEU A 91 6.99 -5.47 -23.25
CA LEU A 91 6.88 -6.03 -21.89
C LEU A 91 8.06 -6.94 -21.50
N LYS A 92 8.68 -7.63 -22.46
CA LYS A 92 9.81 -8.53 -22.17
C LYS A 92 11.03 -7.73 -21.73
N LEU A 93 11.32 -6.61 -22.40
CA LEU A 93 12.40 -5.70 -21.99
C LEU A 93 12.09 -5.04 -20.64
N MET A 94 10.85 -4.60 -20.42
CA MET A 94 10.43 -4.04 -19.14
C MET A 94 10.59 -5.05 -18.00
N GLU A 95 10.20 -6.30 -18.22
CA GLU A 95 10.33 -7.37 -17.23
C GLU A 95 11.81 -7.66 -16.93
N GLN A 96 12.65 -7.80 -17.96
CA GLN A 96 14.09 -7.99 -17.81
C GLN A 96 14.76 -6.84 -17.04
N ALA A 97 14.41 -5.60 -17.37
CA ALA A 97 14.92 -4.42 -16.65
C ALA A 97 14.45 -4.40 -15.20
N SER A 98 13.17 -4.70 -14.95
CA SER A 98 12.60 -4.67 -13.59
C SER A 98 13.26 -5.66 -12.64
N LYS A 99 13.74 -6.82 -13.13
CA LYS A 99 14.43 -7.82 -12.30
C LYS A 99 15.69 -7.28 -11.63
N ARG A 100 16.31 -6.23 -12.16
CA ARG A 100 17.45 -5.54 -11.54
C ARG A 100 17.08 -4.74 -10.30
N LEU A 101 15.80 -4.45 -10.10
CA LEU A 101 15.31 -3.77 -8.90
C LEU A 101 15.34 -4.68 -7.67
N ILE A 102 15.29 -6.01 -7.85
CA ILE A 102 15.29 -6.99 -6.76
C ILE A 102 16.59 -6.90 -5.97
N GLY A 103 16.50 -6.98 -4.65
CA GLY A 103 17.62 -6.82 -3.72
C GLY A 103 17.63 -5.47 -3.02
N GLU A 104 18.72 -5.21 -2.31
CA GLU A 104 18.93 -3.97 -1.57
C GLU A 104 19.67 -2.95 -2.42
N HIS A 105 19.05 -1.78 -2.62
CA HIS A 105 19.60 -0.71 -3.44
C HIS A 105 19.33 0.66 -2.83
N ASP A 106 20.16 1.63 -3.20
CA ASP A 106 19.90 3.03 -2.95
C ASP A 106 19.00 3.63 -4.05
N PHE A 107 17.78 4.01 -3.65
CA PHE A 107 16.75 4.51 -4.57
C PHE A 107 16.65 6.05 -4.59
N ARG A 108 17.69 6.81 -4.20
CA ARG A 108 17.72 8.29 -4.29
C ARG A 108 17.33 8.81 -5.67
N ASN A 109 17.79 8.15 -6.73
CA ASN A 109 17.49 8.53 -8.11
C ASN A 109 16.08 8.15 -8.56
N PHE A 110 15.28 7.54 -7.69
CA PHE A 110 13.89 7.18 -7.98
C PHE A 110 12.91 7.90 -7.06
N CYS A 111 13.33 8.80 -6.17
CA CYS A 111 12.42 9.47 -5.27
C CYS A 111 12.42 10.99 -5.46
N LYS A 112 11.37 11.64 -4.95
CA LYS A 112 11.43 13.08 -4.68
C LYS A 112 11.92 13.25 -3.25
N ILE A 113 13.07 13.90 -3.07
CA ILE A 113 13.58 14.24 -1.75
C ILE A 113 12.74 15.40 -1.21
N ASP A 114 12.14 15.19 -0.06
CA ASP A 114 11.40 16.22 0.67
C ASP A 114 12.39 17.01 1.53
N MET A 115 12.91 18.11 0.98
CA MET A 115 13.88 18.98 1.64
C MET A 115 13.31 19.72 2.86
N SER A 116 11.99 19.65 3.10
CA SER A 116 11.35 20.30 4.26
C SER A 116 11.50 19.49 5.55
N LYS A 117 11.88 18.22 5.45
CA LYS A 117 12.13 17.36 6.61
C LYS A 117 13.63 17.38 6.90
N ASN A 118 14.01 17.98 8.02
CA ASN A 118 15.39 18.05 8.51
C ASN A 118 16.00 16.68 8.91
N GLU A 119 15.35 15.57 8.55
CA GLU A 119 15.84 14.21 8.83
C GLU A 119 16.41 13.59 7.56
N ILE A 120 17.66 13.11 7.65
CA ILE A 120 18.29 12.28 6.63
C ILE A 120 17.58 10.93 6.63
N GLN A 121 16.55 10.78 5.79
CA GLN A 121 15.90 9.48 5.61
C GLN A 121 16.76 8.60 4.71
N SER A 122 17.12 7.41 5.21
CA SER A 122 17.78 6.40 4.39
C SER A 122 16.95 6.13 3.14
N CYS A 123 17.62 6.18 1.98
CA CYS A 123 17.03 5.89 0.67
C CYS A 123 17.27 4.45 0.23
N VAL A 124 17.86 3.64 1.11
CA VAL A 124 18.07 2.22 0.86
C VAL A 124 16.76 1.47 1.06
N ARG A 125 16.35 0.68 0.07
CA ARG A 125 15.18 -0.21 0.14
C ARG A 125 15.54 -1.58 -0.38
N THR A 126 14.84 -2.59 0.14
CA THR A 126 14.97 -3.98 -0.29
C THR A 126 13.72 -4.37 -1.03
N VAL A 127 13.84 -4.58 -2.34
CA VAL A 127 12.77 -5.11 -3.18
C VAL A 127 12.85 -6.63 -3.15
N PHE A 128 11.74 -7.26 -2.78
CA PHE A 128 11.62 -8.70 -2.65
C PHE A 128 11.16 -9.36 -3.94
N ASP A 129 10.24 -8.72 -4.66
CA ASP A 129 9.66 -9.30 -5.88
C ASP A 129 9.14 -8.23 -6.84
N VAL A 130 9.16 -8.57 -8.14
CA VAL A 130 8.55 -7.78 -9.22
C VAL A 130 7.91 -8.71 -10.25
N GLN A 131 6.71 -8.34 -10.71
CA GLN A 131 5.96 -9.17 -11.66
C GLN A 131 5.16 -8.33 -12.66
N PHE A 132 5.15 -8.74 -13.92
CA PHE A 132 4.20 -8.24 -14.92
C PHE A 132 3.10 -9.28 -15.17
N THR A 133 1.85 -8.83 -15.16
CA THR A 133 0.68 -9.66 -15.48
C THR A 133 -0.19 -8.96 -16.51
N LYS A 134 -0.82 -9.74 -17.41
CA LYS A 134 -1.87 -9.22 -18.28
C LYS A 134 -3.20 -9.36 -17.54
N VAL A 135 -4.01 -8.31 -17.57
CA VAL A 135 -5.35 -8.28 -16.98
C VAL A 135 -6.34 -8.40 -18.13
N ASN A 136 -7.10 -9.48 -18.17
CA ASN A 136 -8.14 -9.68 -19.17
C ASN A 136 -9.27 -8.69 -18.89
N ALA A 137 -9.35 -7.63 -19.68
CA ALA A 137 -10.53 -6.79 -19.76
C ALA A 137 -11.48 -7.45 -20.78
N GLY A 138 -12.56 -8.08 -20.29
CA GLY A 138 -13.49 -8.90 -21.08
C GLY A 138 -14.37 -8.11 -22.06
N GLY A 139 -13.80 -7.18 -22.84
CA GLY A 139 -14.52 -6.39 -23.84
C GLY A 139 -14.04 -6.66 -25.27
N LEU A 140 -14.99 -6.65 -26.21
CA LEU A 140 -14.81 -6.95 -27.64
C LEU A 140 -13.81 -6.02 -28.38
N ASN A 141 -13.43 -4.90 -27.76
CA ASN A 141 -12.47 -3.89 -28.27
C ASN A 141 -11.39 -3.52 -27.23
N SER A 142 -11.16 -4.35 -26.22
CA SER A 142 -10.33 -3.97 -25.07
C SER A 142 -8.83 -3.98 -25.39
N ARG A 143 -8.20 -2.80 -25.33
CA ARG A 143 -6.74 -2.67 -25.19
C ARG A 143 -6.26 -3.59 -24.07
N THR A 144 -5.24 -4.40 -24.33
CA THR A 144 -4.66 -5.26 -23.30
C THR A 144 -4.21 -4.41 -22.11
N LEU A 145 -4.83 -4.61 -20.96
CA LEU A 145 -4.40 -3.99 -19.71
C LEU A 145 -3.29 -4.84 -19.10
N CYS A 146 -2.26 -4.19 -18.59
CA CYS A 146 -1.16 -4.84 -17.89
C CYS A 146 -1.08 -4.30 -16.46
N CYS A 147 -0.52 -5.11 -15.56
CA CYS A 147 -0.27 -4.77 -14.18
C CYS A 147 1.19 -5.09 -13.84
N PHE A 148 1.93 -4.08 -13.40
CA PHE A 148 3.22 -4.25 -12.74
C PHE A 148 3.01 -4.33 -11.22
N THR A 149 3.45 -5.42 -10.62
CA THR A 149 3.45 -5.63 -9.17
C THR A 149 4.87 -5.49 -8.65
N ILE A 150 5.05 -4.80 -7.54
CA ILE A 150 6.33 -4.71 -6.83
C ILE A 150 6.10 -4.86 -5.32
N VAL A 151 6.94 -5.67 -4.68
CA VAL A 151 6.91 -5.95 -3.24
C VAL A 151 8.25 -5.58 -2.64
N ALA A 152 8.24 -4.78 -1.57
CA ALA A 152 9.46 -4.33 -0.89
C ALA A 152 9.21 -4.11 0.60
N ASN A 153 10.28 -3.94 1.39
CA ASN A 153 10.17 -3.60 2.81
C ASN A 153 9.47 -2.24 3.03
N ALA A 154 9.80 -1.25 2.20
CA ALA A 154 9.17 0.06 2.16
C ALA A 154 9.42 0.74 0.80
N PHE A 155 8.77 1.88 0.58
CA PHE A 155 8.98 2.71 -0.61
C PHE A 155 9.18 4.17 -0.22
N LEU A 156 10.01 4.88 -0.98
CA LEU A 156 10.21 6.33 -0.88
C LEU A 156 9.08 7.08 -1.56
N TRP A 157 8.97 8.37 -1.26
CA TRP A 157 8.00 9.24 -1.91
C TRP A 157 8.24 9.28 -3.43
N HIS A 158 7.19 9.04 -4.20
CA HIS A 158 7.20 8.88 -5.66
C HIS A 158 7.99 7.70 -6.25
N GLN A 159 8.62 6.84 -5.45
CA GLN A 159 9.49 5.76 -5.93
C GLN A 159 8.91 4.93 -7.08
N ILE A 160 7.68 4.44 -6.90
CA ILE A 160 7.01 3.58 -7.87
C ILE A 160 6.76 4.31 -9.19
N ARG A 161 6.39 5.60 -9.15
CA ARG A 161 6.09 6.39 -10.36
C ARG A 161 7.36 6.65 -11.16
N CYS A 162 8.46 6.94 -10.48
CA CYS A 162 9.77 7.10 -11.10
C CYS A 162 10.26 5.80 -11.74
N ILE A 163 10.15 4.67 -11.02
CA ILE A 163 10.48 3.35 -11.56
C ILE A 163 9.68 3.07 -12.83
N MET A 164 8.35 3.23 -12.79
CA MET A 164 7.49 2.99 -13.95
C MET A 164 7.81 3.89 -15.14
N SER A 165 8.21 5.14 -14.88
CA SER A 165 8.62 6.07 -15.95
C SER A 165 9.84 5.55 -16.71
N VAL A 166 10.83 5.03 -16.00
CA VAL A 166 12.03 4.41 -16.61
C VAL A 166 11.66 3.13 -17.35
N LEU A 167 10.82 2.28 -16.74
CA LEU A 167 10.36 1.05 -17.40
C LEU A 167 9.58 1.35 -18.69
N PHE A 168 8.77 2.40 -18.72
CA PHE A 168 8.09 2.80 -19.96
C PHE A 168 9.08 3.28 -21.03
N ALA A 169 10.07 4.09 -20.68
CA ALA A 169 11.11 4.50 -21.65
C ALA A 169 11.85 3.30 -22.25
N ILE A 170 12.16 2.28 -21.43
CA ILE A 170 12.75 1.01 -21.88
C ILE A 170 11.77 0.22 -22.77
N GLY A 171 10.50 0.15 -22.37
CA GLY A 171 9.45 -0.51 -23.15
C GLY A 171 9.20 0.13 -24.52
N GLU A 172 9.44 1.42 -24.64
CA GLU A 172 9.39 2.18 -25.90
C GLU A 172 10.69 2.11 -26.71
N GLY A 173 11.74 1.48 -26.18
CA GLY A 173 13.06 1.40 -26.82
C GLY A 173 13.85 2.72 -26.81
N LYS A 174 13.42 3.70 -26.01
CA LYS A 174 14.13 4.98 -25.81
C LYS A 174 15.34 4.84 -24.89
N GLU A 175 15.44 3.72 -24.19
CA GLU A 175 16.44 3.47 -23.17
C GLU A 175 16.88 2.00 -23.12
N GLN A 176 18.12 1.78 -22.70
CA GLN A 176 18.67 0.43 -22.49
C GLN A 176 18.15 -0.19 -21.19
N PRO A 177 18.08 -1.53 -21.08
CA PRO A 177 17.58 -2.24 -19.89
C PRO A 177 18.58 -2.23 -18.72
N ASP A 178 19.15 -1.07 -18.41
CA ASP A 178 20.09 -0.80 -17.31
C ASP A 178 19.51 0.28 -16.38
N VAL A 179 18.71 -0.16 -15.41
CA VAL A 179 17.99 0.71 -14.48
C VAL A 179 18.93 1.50 -13.56
N ASN A 180 20.18 1.04 -13.38
CA ASN A 180 21.13 1.66 -12.45
C ASN A 180 21.82 2.92 -13.00
N LYS A 181 21.70 3.21 -14.31
CA LYS A 181 22.36 4.37 -14.95
C LYS A 181 21.51 5.65 -15.00
N PHE A 182 20.34 5.66 -14.37
CA PHE A 182 19.43 6.79 -14.46
C PHE A 182 19.69 7.85 -13.41
N SER A 183 20.42 8.91 -13.78
CA SER A 183 20.59 10.14 -12.99
C SER A 183 20.03 11.40 -13.70
N ARG A 184 19.52 11.31 -14.93
CA ARG A 184 19.28 12.50 -15.77
C ARG A 184 17.86 12.73 -16.32
N LEU A 185 16.89 11.82 -16.17
CA LEU A 185 15.58 11.95 -16.84
C LEU A 185 14.38 12.31 -15.95
N LEU A 186 14.57 12.54 -14.65
CA LEU A 186 13.44 12.71 -13.73
C LEU A 186 12.69 14.06 -13.83
N VAL A 187 13.26 15.07 -14.49
CA VAL A 187 12.67 16.42 -14.44
C VAL A 187 11.53 16.60 -15.47
N HIS A 188 11.57 15.92 -16.62
CA HIS A 188 10.61 16.21 -17.71
C HIS A 188 9.37 15.27 -17.76
N LEU A 189 9.47 14.03 -17.28
CA LEU A 189 8.37 13.06 -17.37
C LEU A 189 7.33 13.17 -16.23
N LEU A 190 7.69 13.83 -15.12
CA LEU A 190 6.77 14.03 -14.00
C LEU A 190 5.58 14.93 -14.38
N VAL A 191 5.72 15.85 -15.34
CA VAL A 191 4.64 16.78 -15.72
C VAL A 191 3.50 16.08 -16.45
N HIS A 192 3.78 15.08 -17.30
CA HIS A 192 2.72 14.37 -18.04
C HIS A 192 2.05 13.22 -17.27
N CYS A 193 2.71 12.64 -16.26
CA CYS A 193 2.08 11.59 -15.44
C CYS A 193 1.13 12.15 -14.36
N ILE A 194 1.20 13.45 -14.01
CA ILE A 194 0.31 14.04 -12.98
C ILE A 194 -1.16 14.05 -13.43
N GLN A 195 -1.44 14.10 -14.73
CA GLN A 195 -2.84 14.11 -15.23
C GLN A 195 -3.61 12.79 -15.05
N TYR A 196 -2.97 11.68 -14.65
CA TYR A 196 -3.68 10.42 -14.34
C TYR A 196 -3.76 10.12 -12.84
N SER A 197 -3.48 11.10 -11.97
CA SER A 197 -3.51 10.94 -10.51
C SER A 197 -4.90 10.91 -9.87
N SER A 198 -5.96 10.59 -10.63
CA SER A 198 -7.34 10.47 -10.11
C SER A 198 -7.85 9.03 -10.02
N TYR A 199 -7.06 8.03 -10.42
CA TYR A 199 -7.47 6.61 -10.34
C TYR A 199 -6.38 5.74 -9.71
N ILE A 200 -5.88 6.14 -8.54
CA ILE A 200 -5.37 5.12 -7.61
C ILE A 200 -6.62 4.44 -7.08
N LEU A 201 -6.89 3.23 -7.59
CA LEU A 201 -7.99 2.37 -7.14
C LEU A 201 -7.71 1.97 -5.68
N LEU A 202 -8.10 2.84 -4.75
CA LEU A 202 -8.37 2.48 -3.37
C LEU A 202 -9.72 1.74 -3.40
N ARG A 203 -9.66 0.42 -3.21
CA ARG A 203 -10.70 -0.23 -2.42
C ARG A 203 -10.30 -0.16 -0.96
#